data_AF-A0A7X8SKZ5-F1
#
_entry.id   AF-A0A7X8SKZ5-F1
#
_cell.length_a   1.000
_cell.length_b   1.000
_cell.length_c   1.000
_cell.angle_alpha   90.00
_cell.angle_beta   90.00
_cell.angle_gamma   90.00
#
_symmetry.space_group_name_H-M   'P 1'
#
loop_
_entity.id
_entity.type
_entity.pdbx_description
1 polymer ?
#
loop_
_entity_poly.entity_id
_entity_poly.type
_entity_poly.pdbx_seq_one_letter_code
_entity_poly.pdbx_strand_id
1 'polypeptide(L)'
;MRYFFHLLLFFVSTHSFAQECDDQIKKKHWNYRVNLSTFIAIKEGVDINPKYIYYDFMDLPIGVPFNYLDYINIKGYKYVDIDKNKLLEPAFHSYQEMRSKALRDGININIRSSYRNKSTQEYVFHKHGPKVAENPGYSEHHLLTTMDIHYCGENTKLFLWMLKYGADYGWIPTYFFRTGSYIRKESWHWRYVGADAAYWFRCTWNYQYQSEINRLQAVFGHI
;
A
#
# COMPACT_ATOMS: atom_id res chain seq x y z
N MET A 1 10.08 52.51 30.35
CA MET A 1 10.19 51.04 30.20
C MET A 1 9.31 50.59 29.05
N ARG A 2 9.89 50.16 27.93
CA ARG A 2 9.14 49.60 26.78
C ARG A 2 9.30 48.08 26.81
N TYR A 3 8.19 47.36 26.99
CA TYR A 3 8.17 45.90 26.89
C TYR A 3 8.10 45.49 25.41
N PHE A 4 9.15 44.83 24.93
CA PHE A 4 9.14 44.13 23.64
C PHE A 4 8.53 42.75 23.83
N PHE A 5 7.34 42.51 23.28
CA PHE A 5 6.81 41.17 23.08
C PHE A 5 7.60 40.52 21.93
N HIS A 6 8.39 39.49 22.22
CA HIS A 6 8.95 38.62 21.19
C HIS A 6 7.90 37.57 20.83
N LEU A 7 7.29 37.75 19.66
CA LEU A 7 6.46 36.74 19.02
C LEU A 7 7.40 35.65 18.47
N LEU A 8 7.48 34.51 19.16
CA LEU A 8 8.10 33.31 18.59
C LEU A 8 7.20 32.77 17.47
N LEU A 9 7.55 33.07 16.22
CA LEU A 9 7.00 32.38 15.05
C LEU A 9 7.61 30.98 14.99
N PHE A 10 6.87 29.99 15.47
CA PHE A 10 7.13 28.59 15.15
C PHE A 10 6.87 28.39 13.65
N PHE A 11 7.94 28.36 12.86
CA PHE A 11 7.88 27.81 11.50
C PHE A 11 7.64 26.30 11.60
N VAL A 12 6.38 25.88 11.54
CA VAL A 12 6.04 24.50 11.18
C VAL A 12 6.39 24.38 9.70
N SER A 13 7.52 23.74 9.38
CA SER A 13 7.86 23.44 8.00
C SER A 13 6.81 22.48 7.46
N THR A 14 5.91 23.01 6.63
CA THR A 14 5.04 22.19 5.79
C THR A 14 5.95 21.45 4.82
N HIS A 15 6.30 20.21 5.16
CA HIS A 15 6.98 19.33 4.22
C HIS A 15 6.06 19.17 3.01
N SER A 16 6.52 19.69 1.87
CA SER A 16 5.95 19.38 0.57
C SER A 16 6.16 17.89 0.33
N PHE A 17 5.10 17.09 0.43
CA PHE A 17 5.16 15.63 0.24
C PHE A 17 5.35 15.20 -1.22
N ALA A 18 5.37 16.14 -2.17
CA ALA A 18 5.74 15.86 -3.55
C ALA A 18 7.26 15.94 -3.71
N GLN A 19 7.96 14.85 -3.37
CA GLN A 19 9.34 14.69 -3.79
C GLN A 19 9.36 14.27 -5.28
N GLU A 20 10.30 14.79 -6.08
CA GLU A 20 10.41 14.51 -7.52
C GLU A 20 11.25 13.25 -7.80
N CYS A 21 10.85 12.45 -8.80
CA CYS A 21 11.48 11.18 -9.13
C CYS A 21 12.90 11.35 -9.71
N ASP A 22 13.90 11.47 -8.83
CA ASP A 22 15.31 11.53 -9.19
C ASP A 22 15.90 10.15 -9.55
N ASP A 23 16.88 10.15 -10.46
CA ASP A 23 17.60 8.97 -10.94
C ASP A 23 18.39 8.27 -9.83
N GLN A 24 18.73 8.96 -8.73
CA GLN A 24 19.34 8.32 -7.56
C GLN A 24 18.38 7.36 -6.85
N ILE A 25 17.08 7.68 -6.82
CA ILE A 25 16.07 6.83 -6.18
C ILE A 25 15.86 5.53 -6.98
N LYS A 26 16.02 5.59 -8.31
CA LYS A 26 16.01 4.41 -9.19
C LYS A 26 17.24 3.51 -8.99
N LYS A 27 18.38 4.07 -8.56
CA LYS A 27 19.67 3.37 -8.35
C LYS A 27 19.87 2.84 -6.93
N LYS A 28 19.01 3.20 -5.99
CA LYS A 28 19.18 2.85 -4.58
C LYS A 28 18.68 1.42 -4.33
N HIS A 29 19.60 0.55 -3.93
CA HIS A 29 19.29 -0.82 -3.50
C HIS A 29 18.63 -0.76 -2.12
N TRP A 30 17.30 -0.72 -2.08
CA TRP A 30 16.58 -0.53 -0.83
C TRP A 30 16.46 -1.82 0.00
N ASN A 31 17.01 -1.75 1.22
CA ASN A 31 16.88 -2.76 2.27
C ASN A 31 15.65 -2.52 3.18
N TYR A 32 14.59 -1.87 2.68
CA TYR A 32 13.33 -1.76 3.43
C TYR A 32 12.45 -2.98 3.25
N ARG A 33 12.61 -3.88 4.23
CA ARG A 33 12.33 -5.28 4.02
C ARG A 33 11.73 -5.86 5.30
N VAL A 34 10.40 -5.74 5.45
CA VAL A 34 9.65 -6.06 6.69
C VAL A 34 9.31 -7.55 6.72
N ASN A 35 9.97 -8.34 7.57
CA ASN A 35 9.72 -9.78 7.72
C ASN A 35 8.36 -10.08 8.38
N LEU A 36 7.27 -10.12 7.60
CA LEU A 36 5.92 -10.56 8.00
C LEU A 36 5.62 -12.02 7.61
N SER A 37 6.45 -12.54 6.71
CA SER A 37 6.28 -13.75 5.93
C SER A 37 6.44 -15.04 6.71
N THR A 38 7.53 -15.12 7.48
CA THR A 38 7.89 -16.30 8.26
C THR A 38 6.83 -16.61 9.31
N PHE A 39 6.24 -15.58 9.92
CA PHE A 39 5.19 -15.79 10.91
C PHE A 39 3.87 -16.23 10.28
N ILE A 40 3.47 -15.69 9.13
CA ILE A 40 2.27 -16.18 8.42
C ILE A 40 2.46 -17.63 7.99
N ALA A 41 3.64 -17.98 7.47
CA ALA A 41 3.95 -19.38 7.17
C ALA A 41 3.77 -20.29 8.40
N ILE A 42 4.27 -19.86 9.58
CA ILE A 42 4.14 -20.58 10.85
C ILE A 42 2.69 -20.62 11.38
N LYS A 43 2.00 -19.46 11.41
CA LYS A 43 0.66 -19.30 11.98
C LYS A 43 -0.42 -19.94 11.11
N GLU A 44 -0.30 -19.79 9.80
CA GLU A 44 -1.31 -20.22 8.82
C GLU A 44 -0.97 -21.57 8.19
N GLY A 45 0.18 -22.17 8.51
CA GLY A 45 0.64 -23.41 7.88
C GLY A 45 0.74 -23.27 6.35
N VAL A 46 1.30 -22.14 5.91
CA VAL A 46 1.49 -21.82 4.49
C VAL A 46 2.89 -22.22 4.10
N ASP A 47 3.00 -23.35 3.40
CA ASP A 47 4.23 -23.77 2.72
C ASP A 47 4.34 -23.02 1.39
N ILE A 48 5.27 -22.07 1.33
CA ILE A 48 5.54 -21.28 0.13
C ILE A 48 6.55 -22.07 -0.68
N ASN A 49 6.09 -22.66 -1.77
CA ASN A 49 7.01 -23.28 -2.71
C ASN A 49 7.68 -22.18 -3.57
N PRO A 50 9.02 -22.04 -3.52
CA PRO A 50 9.75 -20.98 -4.20
C PRO A 50 9.49 -20.88 -5.71
N LYS A 51 9.09 -21.99 -6.34
CA LYS A 51 8.76 -22.05 -7.77
C LYS A 51 7.53 -21.21 -8.15
N TYR A 52 6.62 -20.93 -7.21
CA TYR A 52 5.41 -20.14 -7.44
C TYR A 52 5.54 -18.71 -6.92
N ILE A 53 6.75 -18.29 -6.54
CA ILE A 53 7.04 -16.89 -6.24
C ILE A 53 7.10 -16.15 -7.57
N TYR A 54 6.09 -15.32 -7.83
CA TYR A 54 6.14 -14.37 -8.93
C TYR A 54 6.93 -13.16 -8.48
N TYR A 55 7.69 -12.56 -9.39
CA TYR A 55 8.34 -11.28 -9.17
C TYR A 55 7.57 -10.21 -9.93
N ASP A 56 7.41 -9.03 -9.34
CA ASP A 56 6.97 -7.87 -10.10
C ASP A 56 8.11 -7.44 -11.03
N PHE A 57 7.79 -6.46 -11.86
CA PHE A 57 8.70 -5.80 -12.78
C PHE A 57 9.87 -5.05 -12.08
N MET A 58 9.90 -5.02 -10.75
CA MET A 58 11.01 -4.53 -9.92
C MET A 58 11.95 -5.65 -9.48
N ASP A 59 11.74 -6.87 -10.00
CA ASP A 59 12.35 -8.11 -9.51
C ASP A 59 12.05 -8.36 -8.01
N LEU A 60 10.88 -7.91 -7.55
CA LEU A 60 10.45 -8.06 -6.17
C LEU A 60 9.36 -9.13 -6.05
N PRO A 61 9.45 -10.09 -5.10
CA PRO A 61 8.44 -11.13 -4.96
C PRO A 61 7.03 -10.56 -4.65
N ILE A 62 6.03 -10.95 -5.44
CA ILE A 62 4.61 -10.61 -5.30
C ILE A 62 3.85 -11.82 -4.82
N GLY A 63 2.78 -11.57 -4.07
CA GLY A 63 1.74 -12.58 -3.89
C GLY A 63 2.28 -13.78 -3.15
N VAL A 64 3.12 -13.53 -2.18
CA VAL A 64 3.65 -14.52 -1.26
C VAL A 64 3.69 -13.78 0.06
N PRO A 65 3.42 -14.41 1.21
CA PRO A 65 3.97 -13.95 2.46
C PRO A 65 5.49 -14.12 2.35
N PHE A 66 6.14 -13.26 1.56
CA PHE A 66 7.56 -12.98 1.50
C PHE A 66 7.61 -11.46 1.39
N ASN A 67 8.13 -10.83 2.42
CA ASN A 67 8.32 -9.41 2.42
C ASN A 67 9.77 -9.25 2.84
N TYR A 68 10.60 -9.31 1.79
CA TYR A 68 11.99 -8.93 1.69
C TYR A 68 12.94 -9.16 2.90
N LEU A 69 14.13 -9.70 2.64
CA LEU A 69 15.17 -9.95 3.65
C LEU A 69 16.15 -8.78 3.76
N ASP A 70 16.14 -8.09 4.90
CA ASP A 70 17.24 -8.07 5.89
C ASP A 70 17.13 -6.80 6.76
N TYR A 71 17.06 -7.02 8.08
CA TYR A 71 17.10 -6.02 9.17
C TYR A 71 15.80 -5.31 9.59
N ILE A 72 14.80 -6.06 10.05
CA ILE A 72 14.00 -5.65 11.22
C ILE A 72 13.85 -6.83 12.18
N ASN A 73 14.41 -6.71 13.37
CA ASN A 73 14.06 -7.56 14.50
C ASN A 73 12.70 -7.09 15.05
N ILE A 74 11.61 -7.70 14.57
CA ILE A 74 10.28 -7.44 15.13
C ILE A 74 10.23 -8.08 16.53
N LYS A 75 10.60 -7.32 17.56
CA LYS A 75 10.34 -7.67 18.95
C LYS A 75 8.82 -7.55 19.24
N GLY A 76 8.02 -8.42 18.62
CA GLY A 76 6.56 -8.50 18.80
C GLY A 76 5.75 -7.94 17.63
N TYR A 77 5.02 -8.82 16.94
CA TYR A 77 4.08 -8.49 15.88
C TYR A 77 2.81 -7.87 16.46
N LYS A 78 2.80 -6.54 16.59
CA LYS A 78 1.61 -5.80 17.00
C LYS A 78 0.77 -5.47 15.78
N TYR A 79 -0.49 -5.88 15.83
CA TYR A 79 -1.52 -5.48 14.88
C TYR A 79 -2.66 -4.81 15.64
N VAL A 80 -3.45 -4.02 14.92
CA VAL A 80 -4.58 -3.29 15.46
C VAL A 80 -5.84 -3.80 14.78
N ASP A 81 -6.85 -4.11 15.59
CA ASP A 81 -8.19 -4.44 15.12
C ASP A 81 -8.94 -3.17 14.70
N ILE A 82 -9.64 -3.24 13.57
CA ILE A 82 -10.43 -2.15 12.98
C ILE A 82 -11.79 -2.75 12.63
N ASP A 83 -12.74 -2.74 13.57
CA ASP A 83 -13.99 -3.51 13.47
C ASP A 83 -13.69 -5.00 13.18
N LYS A 84 -14.08 -5.48 11.99
CA LYS A 84 -13.82 -6.86 11.50
C LYS A 84 -12.48 -7.02 10.75
N ASN A 85 -11.72 -5.93 10.61
CA ASN A 85 -10.48 -5.84 9.85
C ASN A 85 -9.27 -5.80 10.79
N LYS A 86 -8.08 -6.06 10.25
CA LYS A 86 -6.81 -6.01 10.99
C LYS A 86 -5.71 -5.45 10.11
N LEU A 87 -4.89 -4.56 10.67
CA LEU A 87 -3.66 -4.07 10.05
C LEU A 87 -2.49 -4.19 11.02
N LEU A 88 -1.29 -4.42 10.48
CA LEU A 88 -0.05 -4.30 11.25
C LEU A 88 0.06 -2.87 11.79
N GLU A 89 0.57 -2.69 13.01
CA GLU A 89 0.61 -1.39 13.69
C GLU A 89 1.17 -0.22 12.84
N PRO A 90 2.29 -0.35 12.10
CA PRO A 90 2.75 0.72 11.22
C PRO A 90 1.81 1.02 10.04
N ALA A 91 1.21 -0.03 9.46
CA ALA A 91 0.21 0.14 8.40
C ALA A 91 -1.06 0.81 8.94
N PHE A 92 -1.48 0.47 10.17
CA PHE A 92 -2.60 1.11 10.83
C PHE A 92 -2.36 2.61 11.05
N HIS A 93 -1.22 3.00 11.63
CA HIS A 93 -0.91 4.42 11.84
C HIS A 93 -0.86 5.19 10.52
N SER A 94 -0.19 4.63 9.51
CA SER A 94 -0.17 5.21 8.16
C SER A 94 -1.60 5.36 7.58
N TYR A 95 -2.45 4.35 7.71
CA TYR A 95 -3.84 4.43 7.29
C TYR A 95 -4.61 5.54 8.01
N GLN A 96 -4.42 5.73 9.31
CA GLN A 96 -5.08 6.79 10.08
C GLN A 96 -4.66 8.19 9.60
N GLU A 97 -3.37 8.41 9.37
CA GLU A 97 -2.84 9.68 8.85
C GLU A 97 -3.38 9.98 7.45
N MET A 98 -3.29 8.99 6.55
CA MET A 98 -3.80 9.08 5.18
C MET A 98 -5.30 9.37 5.16
N ARG A 99 -6.09 8.62 5.93
CA ARG A 99 -7.54 8.81 6.05
C ARG A 99 -7.89 10.19 6.60
N SER A 100 -7.14 10.69 7.57
CA SER A 100 -7.36 12.03 8.14
C SER A 100 -7.11 13.13 7.12
N LYS A 101 -6.06 13.01 6.30
CA LYS A 101 -5.82 13.95 5.19
C LYS A 101 -6.91 13.83 4.13
N ALA A 102 -7.28 12.62 3.72
CA ALA A 102 -8.33 12.38 2.73
C ALA A 102 -9.66 13.03 3.16
N LEU A 103 -10.05 12.87 4.44
CA LEU A 103 -11.27 13.47 4.97
C LEU A 103 -11.28 15.00 4.88
N ARG A 104 -10.14 15.65 5.14
CA ARG A 104 -9.99 17.11 4.96
C ARG A 104 -10.15 17.54 3.50
N ASP A 105 -9.82 16.66 2.56
CA ASP A 105 -10.00 16.87 1.12
C ASP A 105 -11.40 16.44 0.62
N GLY A 106 -12.31 16.07 1.53
CA GLY A 106 -13.65 15.59 1.19
C GLY A 106 -13.69 14.16 0.63
N ILE A 107 -12.63 13.38 0.84
CA ILE A 107 -12.50 11.99 0.39
C ILE A 107 -12.62 11.04 1.59
N ASN A 108 -13.51 10.05 1.49
CA ASN A 108 -13.68 9.05 2.54
C ASN A 108 -13.01 7.74 2.16
N ILE A 109 -12.03 7.31 2.95
CA ILE A 109 -11.34 6.03 2.80
C ILE A 109 -11.88 5.09 3.87
N ASN A 110 -12.56 4.02 3.44
CA ASN A 110 -13.08 2.99 4.33
C ASN A 110 -12.60 1.61 3.88
N ILE A 111 -12.09 0.84 4.82
CA ILE A 111 -11.63 -0.53 4.58
C ILE A 111 -12.84 -1.45 4.37
N ARG A 112 -12.92 -2.05 3.19
CA ARG A 112 -13.89 -3.12 2.87
C ARG A 112 -13.41 -4.47 3.38
N SER A 113 -12.13 -4.76 3.19
CA SER A 113 -11.48 -6.02 3.53
C SER A 113 -9.99 -5.76 3.79
N SER A 114 -9.38 -6.50 4.71
CA SER A 114 -7.96 -6.40 5.04
C SER A 114 -7.41 -7.80 5.30
N TYR A 115 -6.78 -8.06 6.45
CA TYR A 115 -6.24 -9.38 6.75
C TYR A 115 -7.22 -10.51 6.47
N ARG A 116 -6.73 -11.49 5.70
CA ARG A 116 -7.39 -12.76 5.45
C ARG A 116 -6.47 -13.87 5.93
N ASN A 117 -7.00 -14.78 6.74
CA ASN A 117 -6.31 -16.04 7.05
C ASN A 117 -6.41 -16.99 5.84
N LYS A 118 -5.69 -18.13 5.91
CA LYS A 118 -5.63 -19.09 4.79
C LYS A 118 -7.01 -19.63 4.40
N SER A 119 -7.84 -20.03 5.37
CA SER A 119 -9.17 -20.59 5.11
C SER A 119 -10.13 -19.57 4.48
N THR A 120 -10.05 -18.30 4.90
CA THR A 120 -10.81 -17.22 4.23
C THR A 120 -10.32 -17.04 2.80
N GLN A 121 -9.01 -17.13 2.56
CA GLN A 121 -8.46 -17.05 1.20
C GLN A 121 -8.89 -18.23 0.33
N GLU A 122 -8.93 -19.45 0.87
CA GLU A 122 -9.49 -20.63 0.19
C GLU A 122 -10.93 -20.37 -0.24
N TYR A 123 -11.79 -19.88 0.66
CA TYR A 123 -13.17 -19.54 0.29
C TYR A 123 -13.23 -18.50 -0.84
N VAL A 124 -12.47 -17.41 -0.74
CA VAL A 124 -12.47 -16.35 -1.76
C VAL A 124 -11.93 -16.89 -3.09
N PHE A 125 -10.88 -17.70 -3.08
CA PHE A 125 -10.33 -18.32 -4.27
C PHE A 125 -11.33 -19.24 -4.97
N HIS A 126 -11.97 -20.16 -4.23
CA HIS A 126 -12.99 -21.05 -4.80
C HIS A 126 -14.19 -20.27 -5.36
N LYS A 127 -14.58 -19.17 -4.71
CA LYS A 127 -15.72 -18.36 -5.13
C LYS A 127 -15.46 -17.53 -6.37
N HIS A 128 -14.27 -16.94 -6.49
CA HIS A 128 -13.99 -15.92 -7.52
C HIS A 128 -13.02 -16.40 -8.61
N GLY A 129 -12.28 -17.48 -8.36
CA GLY A 129 -11.34 -18.07 -9.29
C GLY A 129 -10.01 -17.30 -9.41
N PRO A 130 -9.06 -17.89 -10.15
CA PRO A 130 -7.66 -17.44 -10.16
C PRO A 130 -7.46 -16.09 -10.84
N LYS A 131 -8.40 -15.57 -11.64
CA LYS A 131 -8.28 -14.22 -12.26
C LYS A 131 -8.59 -13.07 -11.30
N VAL A 132 -9.16 -13.38 -10.13
CA VAL A 132 -9.66 -12.38 -9.17
C VAL A 132 -9.07 -12.61 -7.78
N ALA A 133 -8.66 -13.83 -7.46
CA ALA A 133 -8.13 -14.17 -6.16
C ALA A 133 -6.82 -14.95 -6.31
N GLU A 134 -5.82 -14.57 -5.52
CA GLU A 134 -4.57 -15.33 -5.42
C GLU A 134 -4.81 -16.70 -4.76
N ASN A 135 -3.95 -17.65 -5.08
CA ASN A 135 -3.92 -18.94 -4.39
C ASN A 135 -3.82 -18.74 -2.87
N PRO A 136 -4.41 -19.62 -2.05
CA PRO A 136 -4.22 -19.61 -0.61
C PRO A 136 -2.75 -19.67 -0.24
N GLY A 137 -2.30 -18.76 0.63
CA GLY A 137 -0.89 -18.61 0.94
C GLY A 137 -0.11 -17.74 -0.03
N TYR A 138 -0.76 -17.15 -1.04
CA TYR A 138 -0.17 -16.24 -2.01
C TYR A 138 -0.87 -14.86 -2.02
N SER A 139 -1.82 -14.62 -1.11
CA SER A 139 -2.48 -13.31 -1.02
C SER A 139 -1.69 -12.31 -0.19
N GLU A 140 -1.55 -11.07 -0.69
CA GLU A 140 -1.02 -9.95 0.10
C GLU A 140 -1.88 -9.64 1.34
N HIS A 141 -3.15 -10.07 1.37
CA HIS A 141 -3.99 -9.95 2.56
C HIS A 141 -3.51 -10.80 3.73
N HIS A 142 -2.70 -11.84 3.50
CA HIS A 142 -2.13 -12.59 4.61
C HIS A 142 -1.16 -11.73 5.45
N LEU A 143 -0.59 -10.67 4.86
CA LEU A 143 0.50 -9.90 5.46
C LEU A 143 0.08 -8.86 6.49
N LEU A 144 -1.22 -8.68 6.79
CA LEU A 144 -1.73 -7.58 7.64
C LEU A 144 -1.38 -6.17 7.12
N THR A 145 -0.85 -6.03 5.91
CA THR A 145 -0.44 -4.73 5.33
C THR A 145 -1.30 -4.32 4.14
N THR A 146 -2.40 -5.02 3.90
CA THR A 146 -3.21 -4.84 2.69
C THR A 146 -4.62 -4.46 3.06
N MET A 147 -5.21 -3.56 2.28
CA MET A 147 -6.62 -3.21 2.36
C MET A 147 -7.25 -3.10 0.97
N ASP A 148 -8.46 -3.66 0.87
CA ASP A 148 -9.41 -3.31 -0.17
C ASP A 148 -10.23 -2.11 0.29
N ILE A 149 -10.30 -1.07 -0.52
CA ILE A 149 -10.98 0.18 -0.18
C ILE A 149 -12.37 0.20 -0.82
N HIS A 150 -13.39 0.48 0.00
CA HIS A 150 -14.76 0.58 -0.47
C HIS A 150 -14.95 1.77 -1.43
N TYR A 151 -15.71 1.56 -2.50
CA TYR A 151 -15.96 2.55 -3.56
C TYR A 151 -14.72 3.12 -4.29
N CYS A 152 -13.53 2.53 -4.11
CA CYS A 152 -12.32 2.92 -4.83
C CYS A 152 -12.26 2.22 -6.20
N GLY A 153 -13.21 2.56 -7.08
CA GLY A 153 -13.25 2.05 -8.45
C GLY A 153 -12.36 2.85 -9.40
N GLU A 154 -12.02 2.26 -10.55
CA GLU A 154 -11.08 2.84 -11.54
C GLU A 154 -11.49 4.21 -12.04
N ASN A 155 -12.78 4.55 -11.99
CA ASN A 155 -13.34 5.83 -12.44
C ASN A 155 -13.96 6.59 -11.28
N THR A 156 -13.18 6.85 -10.23
CA THR A 156 -13.66 7.57 -9.04
C THR A 156 -12.68 8.65 -8.59
N LYS A 157 -13.22 9.71 -7.98
CA LYS A 157 -12.41 10.75 -7.33
C LYS A 157 -11.56 10.19 -6.18
N LEU A 158 -12.06 9.17 -5.49
CA LEU A 158 -11.31 8.44 -4.46
C LEU A 158 -10.06 7.78 -5.06
N PHE A 159 -10.19 7.08 -6.19
CA PHE A 159 -9.04 6.45 -6.82
C PHE A 159 -8.03 7.48 -7.33
N LEU A 160 -8.48 8.58 -7.92
CA LEU A 160 -7.61 9.72 -8.27
C LEU A 160 -6.83 10.24 -7.06
N TRP A 161 -7.52 10.42 -5.92
CA TRP A 161 -6.87 10.86 -4.68
C TRP A 161 -5.83 9.86 -4.19
N MET A 162 -6.15 8.57 -4.22
CA MET A 162 -5.23 7.52 -3.80
C MET A 162 -3.99 7.45 -4.71
N LEU A 163 -4.13 7.61 -6.03
CA LEU A 163 -2.99 7.66 -6.96
C LEU A 163 -2.06 8.84 -6.67
N LYS A 164 -2.62 10.00 -6.30
CA LYS A 164 -1.85 11.21 -6.05
C LYS A 164 -1.11 11.15 -4.70
N TYR A 165 -1.79 10.71 -3.65
CA TYR A 165 -1.31 10.87 -2.28
C TYR A 165 -0.98 9.57 -1.55
N GLY A 166 -1.48 8.41 -2.01
CA GLY A 166 -1.32 7.14 -1.29
C GLY A 166 0.14 6.76 -1.04
N ALA A 167 1.02 7.01 -2.02
CA ALA A 167 2.45 6.71 -1.90
C ALA A 167 3.14 7.54 -0.82
N ASP A 168 2.68 8.77 -0.56
CA ASP A 168 3.25 9.66 0.47
C ASP A 168 3.05 9.08 1.89
N TYR A 169 2.05 8.20 2.05
CA TYR A 169 1.77 7.47 3.28
C TYR A 169 2.30 6.01 3.23
N GLY A 170 2.96 5.60 2.15
CA GLY A 170 3.50 4.25 2.02
C GLY A 170 2.55 3.22 1.41
N TRP A 171 1.47 3.62 0.75
CA TRP A 171 0.50 2.73 0.11
C TRP A 171 0.66 2.70 -1.41
N ILE A 172 0.58 1.51 -2.00
CA ILE A 172 0.67 1.29 -3.45
C ILE A 172 -0.46 0.42 -3.99
N PRO A 173 -0.93 0.65 -5.23
CA PRO A 173 -1.94 -0.16 -5.90
C PRO A 173 -1.27 -1.31 -6.67
N THR A 174 -0.82 -2.34 -5.93
CA THR A 174 0.04 -3.42 -6.44
C THR A 174 -0.51 -4.10 -7.69
N TYR A 175 -1.81 -4.37 -7.74
CA TYR A 175 -2.45 -5.08 -8.86
C TYR A 175 -2.93 -4.17 -9.99
N PHE A 176 -3.05 -2.85 -9.79
CA PHE A 176 -3.62 -1.96 -10.81
C PHE A 176 -2.66 -1.74 -11.98
N PHE A 177 -1.39 -1.49 -11.68
CA PHE A 177 -0.38 -1.24 -12.70
C PHE A 177 0.32 -2.51 -13.17
N ARG A 178 0.25 -3.61 -12.41
CA ARG A 178 0.95 -4.87 -12.68
C ARG A 178 0.78 -5.35 -14.13
N THR A 179 1.90 -5.64 -14.78
CA THR A 179 1.97 -6.32 -16.08
C THR A 179 2.29 -7.81 -15.89
N GLY A 180 1.83 -8.67 -16.78
CA GLY A 180 2.15 -10.11 -16.77
C GLY A 180 1.45 -10.93 -15.67
N SER A 181 0.56 -10.32 -14.89
CA SER A 181 -0.31 -11.02 -13.93
C SER A 181 -1.48 -11.69 -14.62
N TYR A 182 -1.88 -12.87 -14.13
CA TYR A 182 -3.19 -13.45 -14.44
C TYR A 182 -4.34 -12.83 -13.61
N ILE A 183 -4.01 -12.17 -12.50
CA ILE A 183 -4.96 -11.38 -11.70
C ILE A 183 -5.27 -10.10 -12.44
N ARG A 184 -6.57 -9.76 -12.51
CA ARG A 184 -7.06 -8.53 -13.15
C ARG A 184 -6.53 -7.27 -12.45
N LYS A 185 -6.72 -6.12 -13.09
CA LYS A 185 -6.47 -4.83 -12.47
C LYS A 185 -7.44 -4.57 -11.32
N GLU A 186 -6.91 -4.05 -10.22
CA GLU A 186 -7.68 -3.81 -8.99
C GLU A 186 -7.36 -2.42 -8.43
N SER A 187 -8.19 -1.42 -8.77
CA SER A 187 -8.07 -0.05 -8.25
C SER A 187 -8.35 0.07 -6.75
N TRP A 188 -9.07 -0.89 -6.18
CA TRP A 188 -9.44 -0.92 -4.78
C TRP A 188 -8.39 -1.57 -3.88
N HIS A 189 -7.44 -2.33 -4.41
CA HIS A 189 -6.47 -3.10 -3.63
C HIS A 189 -5.20 -2.28 -3.40
N TRP A 190 -4.91 -1.96 -2.14
CA TRP A 190 -3.76 -1.16 -1.74
C TRP A 190 -2.94 -1.86 -0.66
N ARG A 191 -1.62 -1.89 -0.86
CA ARG A 191 -0.66 -2.49 0.07
C ARG A 191 0.26 -1.44 0.67
N TYR A 192 0.42 -1.51 1.98
CA TYR A 192 1.41 -0.75 2.73
C TYR A 192 2.78 -1.40 2.59
N VAL A 193 3.74 -0.62 2.10
CA VAL A 193 5.15 -1.00 1.91
C VAL A 193 6.11 -0.03 2.60
N GLY A 194 5.59 1.01 3.26
CA GLY A 194 6.37 2.12 3.80
C GLY A 194 6.64 3.21 2.75
N ALA A 195 6.87 4.45 3.22
CA ALA A 195 6.94 5.63 2.35
C ALA A 195 8.04 5.53 1.28
N ASP A 196 9.26 5.13 1.66
CA ASP A 196 10.39 5.03 0.72
C ASP A 196 10.14 4.02 -0.40
N ALA A 197 9.61 2.85 -0.08
CA ALA A 197 9.29 1.82 -1.07
C ALA A 197 8.10 2.22 -1.96
N ALA A 198 7.08 2.86 -1.38
CA ALA A 198 5.92 3.32 -2.13
C ALA A 198 6.28 4.45 -3.10
N TYR A 199 7.16 5.34 -2.66
CA TYR A 199 7.71 6.39 -3.49
C TYR A 199 8.48 5.82 -4.67
N TRP A 200 9.36 4.85 -4.42
CA TRP A 200 10.09 4.17 -5.48
C TRP A 200 9.16 3.48 -6.49
N PHE A 201 8.12 2.79 -6.00
CA PHE A 201 7.07 2.21 -6.84
C PHE A 201 6.39 3.25 -7.74
N ARG A 202 5.99 4.40 -7.17
CA ARG A 202 5.41 5.52 -7.93
C ARG A 202 6.36 6.02 -9.01
N CYS A 203 7.65 6.11 -8.71
CA CYS A 203 8.65 6.57 -9.67
C CYS A 203 8.92 5.60 -10.81
N THR A 204 8.96 4.29 -10.54
CA THR A 204 9.15 3.30 -11.60
C THR A 204 7.94 3.24 -12.55
N TRP A 205 6.72 3.44 -12.03
CA TRP A 205 5.50 3.54 -12.82
C TRP A 205 5.10 4.98 -13.16
N ASN A 206 6.02 5.94 -13.12
CA ASN A 206 5.64 7.36 -13.20
C ASN A 206 4.80 7.65 -14.43
N TYR A 207 5.16 7.10 -15.60
CA TYR A 207 4.37 7.29 -16.81
C TYR A 207 2.92 6.81 -16.67
N GLN A 208 2.71 5.61 -16.14
CA GLN A 208 1.38 5.02 -15.98
C GLN A 208 0.57 5.73 -14.87
N TYR A 209 1.22 6.12 -13.77
CA TYR A 209 0.61 6.97 -12.75
C TYR A 209 0.14 8.30 -13.32
N GLN A 210 1.02 9.03 -14.01
CA GLN A 210 0.67 10.34 -14.58
C GLN A 210 -0.39 10.21 -15.68
N SER A 211 -0.29 9.19 -16.54
CA SER A 211 -1.30 8.92 -17.56
C SER A 211 -2.69 8.71 -16.93
N GLU A 212 -2.77 7.90 -15.87
CA GLU A 212 -4.03 7.61 -15.19
C GLU A 212 -4.55 8.80 -14.37
N ILE A 213 -3.68 9.53 -13.69
CA ILE A 213 -4.02 10.78 -12.98
C ILE A 213 -4.58 11.80 -13.97
N ASN A 214 -3.92 12.02 -15.11
CA ASN A 214 -4.38 12.96 -16.13
C ASN A 214 -5.74 12.55 -16.70
N ARG A 215 -5.93 11.25 -16.99
CA ARG A 215 -7.20 10.70 -17.45
C ARG A 215 -8.33 10.99 -16.45
N LEU A 216 -8.08 10.79 -15.16
CA LEU A 216 -9.07 11.02 -14.11
C LEU A 216 -9.29 12.51 -13.81
N GLN A 217 -8.26 13.34 -13.90
CA GLN A 217 -8.38 14.79 -13.74
C GLN A 217 -9.22 15.42 -14.85
N ALA A 218 -9.19 14.88 -16.07
CA ALA A 218 -10.08 15.31 -17.15
C ALA A 218 -11.58 15.09 -16.81
N VAL A 219 -11.89 14.18 -15.88
CA VAL A 219 -13.27 13.87 -15.46
C VAL A 219 -13.63 14.58 -14.14
N PHE A 220 -12.72 14.57 -13.16
CA PHE A 220 -12.99 15.02 -11.79
C PHE A 220 -12.37 16.37 -11.43
N GLY A 221 -11.62 16.99 -12.35
CA GLY A 221 -10.82 18.18 -12.10
C GLY A 221 -9.54 17.88 -11.34
N HIS A 222 -8.74 18.92 -11.12
CA HIS A 222 -7.56 18.84 -10.27
C HIS A 222 -7.97 18.72 -8.79
N ILE A 223 -7.21 17.92 -8.05
CA ILE A 223 -7.31 17.72 -6.60
C ILE A 223 -5.95 17.96 -5.95
#